data_AF-A0A0L8FJ34-F1
#
_entry.id   AF-A0A0L8FJ34-F1
#
_cell.length_a   1.000
_cell.length_b   1.000
_cell.length_c   1.000
_cell.angle_alpha   90.00
_cell.angle_beta   90.00
_cell.angle_gamma   90.00
#
_symmetry.space_group_name_H-M   'P 1'
#
loop_
_entity.id
_entity.type
_entity.pdbx_description
1 polymer ?
#
loop_
_entity_poly.entity_id
_entity_poly.type
_entity_poly.pdbx_seq_one_letter_code
_entity_poly.pdbx_strand_id
1 'polypeptide(L)'
;MKLMIFFMLTETVVANNTLFLKEFQNYVKLVAYLKDNFGNLKVNASLSITEIIGLDISQGVLTSNLILGSKWHDINLAWNETANDNISKVTVKVNTIWHPTIQICNSVEGKFKFDEDKQVSVRHDGIVNLNTEGIFNTYCEINMENYPFDEHIC
;
A
#
# COMPACT_ATOMS: atom_id res chain seq x y z
N MET A 1 4.64 27.58 14.22
CA MET A 1 4.63 26.10 14.34
C MET A 1 5.49 25.56 13.21
N LYS A 2 6.71 25.12 13.50
CA LYS A 2 7.76 24.87 12.50
C LYS A 2 7.63 23.41 12.05
N LEU A 3 7.14 23.18 10.83
CA LEU A 3 7.06 21.86 10.23
C LEU A 3 8.49 21.33 10.02
N MET A 4 8.87 20.32 10.81
CA MET A 4 10.16 19.64 10.68
C MET A 4 9.94 18.43 9.78
N ILE A 5 10.14 18.62 8.47
CA ILE A 5 10.10 17.53 7.49
C ILE A 5 11.40 16.73 7.66
N PHE A 6 11.30 15.56 8.28
CA PHE A 6 12.40 14.58 8.29
C PHE A 6 12.41 13.84 6.95
N PHE A 7 13.27 14.26 6.02
CA PHE A 7 13.69 13.39 4.92
C PHE A 7 14.73 12.40 5.46
N MET A 8 14.28 11.20 5.83
CA MET A 8 15.18 10.05 5.92
C MET A 8 15.53 9.66 4.49
N LEU A 9 16.66 10.15 3.98
CA LEU A 9 17.27 9.65 2.74
C LEU A 9 17.78 8.22 3.03
N THR A 10 16.90 7.23 2.98
CA THR A 10 17.37 5.86 2.77
C THR A 10 17.80 5.78 1.32
N GLU A 11 19.06 5.50 1.05
CA GLU A 11 19.54 5.12 -0.29
C GLU A 11 18.72 3.91 -0.75
N THR A 12 17.66 4.16 -1.50
CA THR A 12 16.97 3.10 -2.22
C THR A 12 17.78 2.86 -3.47
N VAL A 13 18.60 1.81 -3.44
CA VAL A 13 19.16 1.25 -4.68
C VAL A 13 17.95 0.82 -5.51
N VAL A 14 17.62 1.61 -6.53
CA VAL A 14 16.75 1.16 -7.61
C VAL A 14 17.45 -0.08 -8.12
N ALA A 15 16.82 -1.25 -7.97
CA ALA A 15 17.43 -2.48 -8.41
C ALA A 15 17.78 -2.30 -9.88
N ASN A 16 19.07 -2.32 -10.15
CA ASN A 16 19.59 -2.52 -11.47
C ASN A 16 18.86 -3.76 -11.99
N ASN A 17 18.18 -3.66 -13.14
CA ASN A 17 17.27 -4.70 -13.66
C ASN A 17 17.88 -6.12 -13.61
N THR A 18 19.21 -6.23 -13.56
CA THR A 18 20.00 -7.44 -13.39
C THR A 18 19.62 -8.29 -12.17
N LEU A 19 19.46 -7.73 -10.96
CA LEU A 19 19.13 -8.53 -9.77
C LEU A 19 17.70 -9.09 -9.88
N PHE A 20 16.75 -8.24 -10.27
CA PHE A 20 15.37 -8.64 -10.43
C PHE A 20 15.22 -9.74 -11.49
N LEU A 21 15.90 -9.58 -12.62
CA LEU A 21 15.92 -10.59 -13.67
C LEU A 21 16.63 -11.87 -13.23
N LYS A 22 17.66 -11.81 -12.40
CA LYS A 22 18.41 -13.00 -11.98
C LYS A 22 17.66 -13.84 -10.93
N GLU A 23 17.16 -13.21 -9.87
CA GLU A 23 16.59 -13.91 -8.72
C GLU A 23 15.09 -14.20 -8.87
N PHE A 24 14.34 -13.37 -9.59
CA PHE A 24 12.88 -13.48 -9.70
C PHE A 24 12.39 -13.93 -11.07
N GLN A 25 13.28 -14.44 -11.93
CA GLN A 25 12.95 -14.93 -13.28
C GLN A 25 11.86 -16.02 -13.28
N ASN A 26 11.79 -16.83 -12.23
CA ASN A 26 10.81 -17.90 -12.05
C ASN A 26 9.70 -17.56 -11.05
N TYR A 27 9.56 -16.28 -10.67
CA TYR A 27 8.53 -15.87 -9.74
C TYR A 27 7.15 -16.00 -10.38
N VAL A 28 6.27 -16.79 -9.77
CA VAL A 28 4.87 -16.95 -10.19
C VAL A 28 3.98 -16.31 -9.14
N LYS A 29 3.30 -15.22 -9.49
CA LYS A 29 2.41 -14.47 -8.57
C LYS A 29 1.41 -15.36 -7.85
N LEU A 30 0.85 -16.35 -8.54
CA LEU A 30 -0.15 -17.28 -8.00
C LEU A 30 0.43 -18.26 -6.96
N VAL A 31 1.74 -18.26 -6.71
CA VAL A 31 2.41 -19.20 -5.79
C VAL A 31 2.90 -18.49 -4.52
N ALA A 32 2.73 -17.16 -4.42
CA ALA A 32 3.18 -16.36 -3.28
C ALA A 32 2.69 -16.90 -1.92
N TYR A 33 1.50 -17.51 -1.86
CA TYR A 33 0.92 -18.06 -0.64
C TYR A 33 1.33 -19.51 -0.32
N LEU A 34 2.00 -20.23 -1.23
CA LEU A 34 2.16 -21.68 -1.11
C LEU A 34 3.39 -22.13 -0.29
N LYS A 35 4.39 -21.25 -0.10
CA LYS A 35 5.68 -21.63 0.51
C LYS A 35 5.85 -21.26 1.97
N ASP A 36 4.98 -20.42 2.54
CA ASP A 36 5.00 -20.10 3.97
C ASP A 36 4.32 -21.23 4.79
N ASN A 37 4.75 -22.48 4.56
CA ASN A 37 4.27 -23.71 5.23
C ASN A 37 2.76 -24.01 5.09
N PHE A 38 2.20 -24.01 3.86
CA PHE A 38 0.74 -24.17 3.66
C PHE A 38 -0.11 -23.14 4.46
N GLY A 39 0.54 -22.09 4.97
CA GLY A 39 -0.03 -21.11 5.87
C GLY A 39 -0.72 -19.98 5.12
N ASN A 40 -1.60 -19.29 5.83
CA ASN A 40 -2.27 -18.11 5.32
C ASN A 40 -1.27 -16.96 5.17
N LEU A 41 -1.23 -16.32 4.00
CA LEU A 41 -0.44 -15.12 3.79
C LEU A 41 -0.99 -13.97 4.66
N LYS A 42 -0.21 -13.54 5.65
CA LYS A 42 -0.60 -12.44 6.54
C LYS A 42 -0.29 -11.09 5.91
N VAL A 43 -1.33 -10.29 5.71
CA VAL A 43 -1.23 -8.91 5.21
C VAL A 43 -1.55 -7.95 6.36
N ASN A 44 -0.61 -7.09 6.69
CA ASN A 44 -0.83 -5.97 7.60
C ASN A 44 -1.20 -4.75 6.76
N ALA A 45 -2.42 -4.26 6.92
CA ALA A 45 -2.90 -3.04 6.26
C ALA A 45 -3.06 -1.92 7.29
N SER A 46 -2.73 -0.70 6.88
CA SER A 46 -2.96 0.52 7.66
C SER A 46 -3.58 1.57 6.74
N LEU A 47 -4.62 2.24 7.21
CA LEU A 47 -5.25 3.35 6.50
C LEU A 47 -5.04 4.63 7.32
N SER A 48 -4.52 5.66 6.67
CA SER A 48 -4.26 6.95 7.28
C SER A 48 -4.94 8.05 6.48
N ILE A 49 -5.71 8.89 7.16
CA ILE A 49 -6.30 10.10 6.56
C ILE A 49 -5.24 11.19 6.58
N THR A 50 -4.90 11.74 5.42
CA THR A 50 -3.97 12.88 5.31
C THR A 50 -4.72 14.20 5.30
N GLU A 51 -5.87 14.23 4.63
CA GLU A 51 -6.70 15.43 4.49
C GLU A 51 -8.17 15.06 4.37
N ILE A 52 -9.03 15.85 5.01
CA ILE A 52 -10.46 15.85 4.73
C ILE A 52 -10.71 16.97 3.73
N ILE A 53 -11.14 16.61 2.52
CA ILE A 53 -11.36 17.57 1.42
C ILE A 53 -12.72 18.23 1.57
N GLY A 54 -13.74 17.45 1.94
CA GLY A 54 -15.08 17.99 2.17
C GLY A 54 -16.12 16.91 2.46
N LEU A 55 -17.28 17.36 2.94
CA LEU A 55 -18.45 16.53 3.18
C LEU A 55 -19.63 17.10 2.38
N ASP A 56 -20.14 16.34 1.42
CA ASP A 56 -21.41 16.65 0.76
C ASP A 56 -22.54 16.11 1.63
N ILE A 57 -23.13 16.99 2.44
CA ILE A 57 -24.26 16.70 3.34
C ILE A 57 -25.48 16.24 2.54
N SER A 58 -25.68 16.76 1.32
CA SER A 58 -26.84 16.42 0.50
C SER A 58 -26.76 15.01 -0.08
N GLN A 59 -25.56 14.55 -0.39
CA GLN A 59 -25.31 13.21 -0.93
C GLN A 59 -24.85 12.19 0.12
N GLY A 60 -24.49 12.65 1.33
CA GLY A 60 -23.86 11.82 2.36
C GLY A 60 -22.50 11.29 1.93
N VAL A 61 -21.69 12.11 1.26
CA VAL A 61 -20.39 11.70 0.71
C VAL A 61 -19.26 12.48 1.37
N LEU A 62 -18.37 11.75 2.04
CA LEU A 62 -17.11 12.27 2.56
C LEU A 62 -16.01 12.07 1.52
N THR A 63 -15.37 13.16 1.11
CA THR A 63 -14.18 13.15 0.24
C THR A 63 -12.94 13.37 1.08
N SER A 64 -11.99 12.43 1.03
CA SER A 64 -10.75 12.49 1.81
C SER A 64 -9.54 12.03 1.00
N ASN A 65 -8.36 12.54 1.32
CA ASN A 65 -7.11 11.99 0.83
C ASN A 65 -6.61 10.95 1.84
N LEU A 66 -6.38 9.73 1.36
CA LEU A 66 -6.01 8.58 2.18
C LEU A 66 -4.70 7.97 1.71
N ILE A 67 -3.89 7.51 2.66
CA ILE A 67 -2.75 6.62 2.41
C ILE A 67 -3.11 5.23 2.91
N LEU A 68 -3.16 4.28 1.98
CA LEU A 68 -3.23 2.84 2.25
C LEU A 68 -1.82 2.26 2.24
N GLY A 69 -1.34 1.91 3.43
CA GLY A 69 -0.11 1.13 3.63
C GLY A 69 -0.42 -0.35 3.70
N SER A 70 0.35 -1.17 3.01
CA SER A 70 0.24 -2.63 3.02
C SER A 70 1.62 -3.26 3.17
N LYS A 71 1.72 -4.22 4.09
CA LYS A 71 2.94 -4.96 4.38
C LYS A 71 2.66 -6.44 4.48
N TRP A 72 3.41 -7.24 3.74
CA TRP A 72 3.35 -8.71 3.82
C TRP A 72 4.75 -9.30 3.65
N HIS A 73 4.86 -10.59 3.90
CA HIS A 73 6.09 -11.35 3.73
C HIS A 73 5.89 -12.36 2.60
N ASP A 74 6.74 -12.29 1.57
CA ASP A 74 6.77 -13.26 0.47
C ASP A 74 8.18 -13.86 0.40
N ILE A 75 8.31 -15.09 0.89
CA ILE A 75 9.59 -15.81 0.94
C ILE A 75 10.17 -16.08 -0.46
N ASN A 76 9.35 -16.08 -1.52
CA ASN A 76 9.82 -16.22 -2.89
C ASN A 76 10.53 -14.97 -3.41
N LEU A 77 10.37 -13.86 -2.69
CA LEU A 77 11.04 -12.60 -2.98
C LEU A 77 12.26 -12.36 -2.08
N ALA A 78 12.67 -13.35 -1.28
CA ALA A 78 13.86 -13.24 -0.43
C ALA A 78 15.13 -13.62 -1.19
N TRP A 79 16.24 -12.96 -0.89
CA TRP A 79 17.57 -13.26 -1.42
C TRP A 79 18.66 -13.08 -0.36
N ASN A 80 19.83 -13.65 -0.59
CA ASN A 80 20.99 -13.42 0.25
C ASN A 80 21.66 -12.10 -0.15
N GLU A 81 21.62 -11.12 0.76
CA GLU A 81 22.23 -9.79 0.61
C GLU A 81 23.74 -9.87 0.29
N THR A 82 24.49 -10.72 1.02
CA THR A 82 25.95 -10.86 0.84
C THR A 82 26.34 -11.46 -0.51
N ALA A 83 25.47 -12.26 -1.12
CA ALA A 83 25.70 -12.86 -2.43
C ALA A 83 25.33 -11.93 -3.59
N ASN A 84 24.69 -10.79 -3.29
CA ASN A 84 24.17 -9.83 -4.27
C ASN A 84 24.62 -8.41 -3.89
N ASP A 85 25.93 -8.19 -3.81
CA ASP A 85 26.56 -6.87 -3.63
C ASP A 85 26.04 -6.07 -2.41
N ASN A 86 25.63 -6.76 -1.34
CA ASN A 86 25.00 -6.16 -0.16
C ASN A 86 23.74 -5.34 -0.47
N ILE A 87 22.96 -5.76 -1.47
CA ILE A 87 21.67 -5.15 -1.77
C ILE A 87 20.66 -5.63 -0.73
N SER A 88 20.31 -4.78 0.23
CA SER A 88 19.31 -5.06 1.28
C SER A 88 17.86 -4.83 0.82
N LYS A 89 17.65 -3.99 -0.18
CA LYS A 89 16.32 -3.59 -0.66
C LYS A 89 16.33 -3.30 -2.15
N VAL A 90 15.24 -3.68 -2.81
CA VAL A 90 14.97 -3.41 -4.21
C VAL A 90 13.63 -2.70 -4.37
N THR A 91 13.51 -1.93 -5.44
CA THR A 91 12.25 -1.31 -5.85
C THR A 91 11.84 -1.91 -7.19
N VAL A 92 10.62 -2.45 -7.26
CA VAL A 92 10.08 -3.13 -8.44
C VAL A 92 8.71 -2.55 -8.78
N LYS A 93 8.16 -2.85 -9.95
CA LYS A 93 6.78 -2.46 -10.27
C LYS A 93 5.80 -3.41 -9.59
N VAL A 94 4.72 -2.88 -9.02
CA VAL A 94 3.71 -3.67 -8.30
C VAL A 94 3.10 -4.76 -9.19
N ASN A 95 2.97 -4.50 -10.49
CA ASN A 95 2.46 -5.46 -11.46
C ASN A 95 3.43 -6.62 -11.77
N THR A 96 4.63 -6.67 -11.21
CA THR A 96 5.56 -7.79 -11.40
C THR A 96 5.47 -8.82 -10.28
N ILE A 97 4.92 -8.45 -9.13
CA ILE A 97 4.80 -9.31 -7.96
C ILE A 97 3.33 -9.57 -7.60
N TRP A 98 3.07 -10.54 -6.71
CA TRP A 98 1.76 -10.66 -6.09
C TRP A 98 1.52 -9.48 -5.15
N HIS A 99 0.29 -8.99 -5.08
CA HIS A 99 -0.12 -7.97 -4.11
C HIS A 99 -1.59 -8.21 -3.69
N PRO A 100 -1.97 -7.82 -2.47
CA PRO A 100 -3.35 -7.95 -2.03
C PRO A 100 -4.26 -6.98 -2.79
N THR A 101 -5.52 -7.38 -2.95
CA THR A 101 -6.58 -6.46 -3.37
C THR A 101 -7.33 -5.99 -2.13
N ILE A 102 -7.26 -4.69 -1.83
CA ILE A 102 -7.92 -4.07 -0.68
C ILE A 102 -8.95 -3.06 -1.19
N GLN A 103 -10.10 -3.00 -0.52
CA GLN A 103 -11.20 -2.09 -0.87
C GLN A 103 -11.80 -1.50 0.40
N ILE A 104 -12.17 -0.22 0.36
CA ILE A 104 -13.04 0.39 1.37
C ILE A 104 -14.49 0.01 1.04
N CYS A 105 -15.16 -0.66 1.99
CA CYS A 105 -16.50 -1.23 1.77
C CYS A 105 -17.57 -0.17 1.48
N ASN A 106 -17.48 0.98 2.14
CA ASN A 106 -18.40 2.11 1.94
C ASN A 106 -17.88 3.11 0.90
N SER A 107 -16.95 2.71 0.02
CA SER A 107 -16.52 3.59 -1.07
C SER A 107 -17.63 3.78 -2.10
N VAL A 108 -17.83 5.02 -2.53
CA VAL A 108 -18.72 5.40 -3.64
C VAL A 108 -18.17 4.87 -4.98
N GLU A 109 -16.85 4.85 -5.14
CA GLU A 109 -16.15 4.50 -6.39
C GLU A 109 -15.68 3.03 -6.45
N GLY A 110 -15.71 2.33 -5.31
CA GLY A 110 -15.39 0.91 -5.21
C GLY A 110 -13.94 0.60 -4.82
N LYS A 111 -13.23 -0.22 -5.63
CA LYS A 111 -11.90 -0.77 -5.31
C LYS A 111 -10.78 0.26 -5.46
N PHE A 112 -9.75 0.16 -4.60
CA PHE A 112 -8.48 0.85 -4.85
C PHE A 112 -7.91 0.39 -6.19
N LYS A 113 -7.69 1.33 -7.11
CA LYS A 113 -6.94 1.09 -8.32
C LYS A 113 -5.51 1.52 -8.08
N PHE A 114 -4.60 0.56 -8.15
CA PHE A 114 -3.18 0.86 -8.19
C PHE A 114 -2.83 1.35 -9.60
N ASP A 115 -1.92 2.33 -9.68
CA ASP A 115 -1.16 2.55 -10.90
C ASP A 115 -0.34 1.27 -11.16
N GLU A 116 -0.47 0.67 -12.35
CA GLU A 116 0.24 -0.56 -12.70
C GLU A 116 1.76 -0.39 -12.65
N ASP A 117 2.24 0.85 -12.83
CA ASP A 117 3.64 1.23 -12.75
C ASP A 117 4.06 1.67 -11.33
N LYS A 118 3.16 1.59 -10.34
CA LYS A 118 3.47 1.95 -8.95
C LYS A 118 4.66 1.13 -8.45
N GLN A 119 5.62 1.84 -7.88
CA GLN A 119 6.80 1.23 -7.28
C GLN A 119 6.47 0.62 -5.92
N VAL A 120 6.99 -0.58 -5.70
CA VAL A 120 6.88 -1.34 -4.44
C VAL A 120 8.27 -1.71 -3.94
N SER A 121 8.45 -1.61 -2.63
CA SER A 121 9.70 -1.91 -1.96
C SER A 121 9.70 -3.37 -1.51
N VAL A 122 10.70 -4.13 -1.93
CA VAL A 122 10.96 -5.49 -1.46
C VAL A 122 12.30 -5.51 -0.73
N ARG A 123 12.35 -6.09 0.46
CA ARG A 123 13.57 -6.25 1.25
C ARG A 123 14.13 -7.66 1.08
N HIS A 124 15.43 -7.83 1.29
CA HIS A 124 16.14 -9.10 1.09
C HIS A 124 15.57 -10.27 1.89
N ASP A 125 14.92 -10.00 3.03
CA ASP A 125 14.24 -10.99 3.85
C ASP A 125 12.86 -11.40 3.32
N GLY A 126 12.42 -10.86 2.17
CA GLY A 126 11.12 -11.11 1.55
C GLY A 126 10.00 -10.20 2.05
N ILE A 127 10.29 -9.20 2.90
CA ILE A 127 9.27 -8.26 3.36
C ILE A 127 8.98 -7.22 2.27
N VAL A 128 7.70 -7.14 1.90
CA VAL A 128 7.20 -6.21 0.89
C VAL A 128 6.42 -5.09 1.56
N ASN A 129 6.67 -3.84 1.13
CA ASN A 129 5.94 -2.67 1.59
C ASN A 129 5.39 -1.90 0.37
N LEU A 130 4.08 -1.72 0.34
CA LEU A 130 3.34 -0.99 -0.69
C LEU A 130 2.54 0.14 -0.03
N ASN A 131 2.80 1.38 -0.43
CA ASN A 131 2.04 2.55 0.00
C ASN A 131 1.34 3.17 -1.21
N THR A 132 0.03 3.36 -1.09
CA THR A 132 -0.81 3.95 -2.13
C THR A 132 -1.58 5.11 -1.55
N GLU A 133 -1.43 6.27 -2.16
CA GLU A 133 -2.18 7.48 -1.82
C GLU A 133 -3.26 7.69 -2.86
N GLY A 134 -4.41 8.23 -2.45
CA GLY A 134 -5.48 8.57 -3.37
C GLY A 134 -6.60 9.33 -2.70
N ILE A 135 -7.44 9.95 -3.54
CA ILE A 135 -8.68 10.59 -3.11
C ILE A 135 -9.76 9.53 -3.06
N PHE A 136 -10.50 9.48 -1.95
CA PHE A 136 -11.58 8.53 -1.73
C PHE A 136 -12.86 9.25 -1.37
N ASN A 137 -13.91 8.85 -2.09
CA ASN A 137 -15.29 9.18 -1.78
C ASN A 137 -15.91 8.01 -1.02
N THR A 138 -16.39 8.25 0.19
CA THR A 138 -17.04 7.25 1.05
C THR A 138 -18.41 7.72 1.49
N TYR A 139 -19.37 6.79 1.51
CA TYR A 139 -20.69 7.04 2.08
C TYR A 139 -20.58 7.21 3.60
N CYS A 140 -21.26 8.24 4.10
CA CYS A 140 -21.42 8.56 5.50
C CYS A 140 -22.89 8.90 5.80
N GLU A 141 -23.37 8.44 6.95
CA GLU A 141 -24.70 8.78 7.41
C GLU A 141 -24.73 10.19 8.00
N ILE A 142 -25.67 11.00 7.53
CA ILE A 142 -25.78 12.41 7.90
C ILE A 142 -26.94 12.59 8.89
N ASN A 143 -26.63 13.17 10.04
CA ASN A 143 -27.62 13.59 11.02
C ASN A 143 -27.60 15.12 11.16
N MET A 144 -28.70 15.78 10.78
CA MET A 144 -28.84 17.25 10.81
C MET A 144 -29.63 17.77 12.02
N GLU A 145 -29.81 16.97 13.08
CA GLU A 145 -30.61 17.34 14.25
C GLU A 145 -30.14 18.65 14.91
N ASN A 146 -28.83 18.91 14.94
CA ASN A 146 -28.23 20.05 15.64
C ASN A 146 -27.55 21.07 14.71
N TYR A 147 -27.93 21.12 13.43
CA TYR A 147 -27.32 22.04 12.46
C TYR A 147 -27.31 23.50 12.98
N PRO A 148 -26.18 24.23 12.93
CA PRO A 148 -24.88 23.92 12.28
C PRO A 148 -23.80 23.35 13.23
N PHE A 149 -24.18 22.86 14.41
CA PHE A 149 -23.28 22.31 15.44
C PHE A 149 -23.44 20.79 15.56
N ASP A 150 -23.77 20.14 14.44
CA ASP A 150 -23.93 18.71 14.29
C ASP A 150 -22.59 17.97 14.28
N GLU A 151 -22.63 16.72 14.74
CA GLU A 151 -21.51 15.79 14.71
C GLU A 151 -21.85 14.62 13.78
N HIS A 152 -20.86 14.16 13.01
CA HIS A 152 -21.04 13.06 12.07
C HIS A 152 -20.05 11.93 12.37
N ILE A 153 -20.55 10.70 12.33
CA ILE A 153 -19.73 9.49 12.45
C ILE A 153 -19.60 8.89 11.06
N CYS A 154 -18.44 9.18 10.47
CA CYS A 154 -17.89 8.56 9.28
C CYS A 154 -16.59 7.84 9.71
#